data_AF-A0A382A2X3-F1
#
_entry.id   AF-A0A382A2X3-F1
#
_cell.length_a   1.000
_cell.length_b   1.000
_cell.length_c   1.000
_cell.angle_alpha   90.00
_cell.angle_beta   90.00
_cell.angle_gamma   90.00
#
_symmetry.space_group_name_H-M   'P 1'
#
loop_
_entity.id
_entity.type
_entity.pdbx_description
1 polymer ?
#
loop_
_entity_poly.entity_id
_entity_poly.type
_entity_poly.pdbx_seq_one_letter_code
_entity_poly.pdbx_strand_id
1 'polypeptide(L)'
;MIHTVEDNADAIFTWRYDKGERPRLDKLYEKAKTSQWNGQTDLDWSIDVDPYKTLAPADPLEVQYFAENPQSPLHKLNEDEWADLGVESMNWSLSQFMHGEQGALLCTAKIVETVPWIDAKYYAATQVMDEARHVEVFAQYLDQKLD
;
A
#
# COMPACT_ATOMS: atom_id res chain seq x y z
N MET A 1 -11.86 -10.30 -12.53
CA MET A 1 -13.03 -9.46 -12.89
C MET A 1 -12.50 -8.09 -13.29
N ILE A 2 -13.04 -7.45 -14.34
CA ILE A 2 -12.61 -6.09 -14.76
C ILE A 2 -13.77 -5.13 -14.48
N HIS A 3 -13.48 -4.01 -13.83
CA HIS A 3 -14.44 -2.93 -13.59
C HIS A 3 -13.92 -1.62 -14.15
N THR A 4 -14.79 -0.88 -14.83
CA THR A 4 -14.47 0.39 -15.48
C THR A 4 -15.19 1.52 -14.76
N VAL A 5 -14.49 2.63 -14.53
CA VAL A 5 -15.05 3.88 -14.01
C VAL A 5 -14.79 4.96 -15.05
N GLU A 6 -15.78 5.81 -15.31
CA GLU A 6 -15.61 6.95 -16.23
C GLU A 6 -14.63 7.97 -15.66
N ASP A 7 -13.62 8.35 -16.45
CA ASP A 7 -12.74 9.44 -16.07
C ASP A 7 -13.31 10.80 -16.52
N ASN A 8 -13.77 11.57 -15.53
CA ASN A 8 -14.32 12.91 -15.72
C ASN A 8 -13.21 13.98 -15.63
N ALA A 9 -12.15 13.87 -16.44
CA ALA A 9 -11.07 14.84 -16.49
C ALA A 9 -10.44 14.94 -17.89
N ASP A 10 -9.90 16.12 -18.20
CA ASP A 10 -9.16 16.34 -19.45
C ASP A 10 -7.73 15.82 -19.35
N ALA A 11 -7.23 15.24 -20.44
CA ALA A 11 -5.82 14.93 -20.61
C ALA A 11 -5.02 16.18 -20.99
N ILE A 12 -4.16 16.66 -20.09
CA ILE A 12 -3.41 17.91 -20.30
C ILE A 12 -1.99 17.62 -20.79
N PHE A 13 -1.68 18.05 -22.00
CA PHE A 13 -0.31 18.07 -22.52
C PHE A 13 0.41 19.36 -22.10
N THR A 14 1.62 19.20 -21.55
CA THR A 14 2.49 20.33 -21.19
C THR A 14 3.61 20.46 -22.22
N TRP A 15 3.72 21.65 -22.82
CA TRP A 15 4.75 21.98 -23.81
C TRP A 15 5.88 22.84 -23.25
N ARG A 16 5.78 23.23 -21.98
CA ARG A 16 6.81 23.97 -21.25
C ARG A 16 7.56 23.01 -20.34
N TYR A 17 8.82 22.77 -20.67
CA TYR A 17 9.67 21.77 -20.00
C TYR A 17 10.68 22.38 -19.02
N ASP A 18 10.56 23.67 -18.74
CA ASP A 18 11.40 24.37 -17.77
C ASP A 18 11.20 23.73 -16.39
N LYS A 19 12.22 23.02 -15.95
CA LYS A 19 12.22 22.28 -14.70
C LYS A 19 12.63 23.20 -13.54
N GLY A 20 12.00 23.02 -12.39
CA GLY A 20 12.33 23.75 -11.16
C GLY A 20 11.54 25.04 -10.96
N GLU A 21 10.53 25.34 -11.80
CA GLU A 21 9.53 26.38 -11.51
C GLU A 21 8.82 26.11 -10.18
N ARG A 22 8.70 24.82 -9.81
CA ARG A 22 8.19 24.35 -8.53
C ARG A 22 9.28 23.61 -7.76
N PRO A 23 10.19 24.34 -7.08
CA PRO A 23 11.39 23.75 -6.49
C PRO A 23 11.13 22.70 -5.41
N ARG A 24 9.96 22.75 -4.74
CA ARG A 24 9.55 21.73 -3.76
C ARG A 24 9.23 20.38 -4.42
N LEU A 25 8.57 20.40 -5.59
CA LEU A 25 8.24 19.19 -6.34
C LEU A 25 9.49 18.62 -7.01
N ASP A 26 10.32 19.51 -7.55
CA ASP A 26 11.61 19.13 -8.11
C ASP A 26 12.50 18.41 -7.08
N LYS A 27 12.59 18.94 -5.85
CA LYS A 27 13.32 18.28 -4.76
C LYS A 27 12.80 16.88 -4.44
N LEU A 28 11.48 16.68 -4.45
CA LEU A 28 10.88 15.38 -4.20
C LEU A 28 11.17 14.42 -5.36
N TYR A 29 11.08 14.90 -6.61
CA TYR A 29 11.41 14.13 -7.79
C TYR A 29 12.87 13.68 -7.82
N GLU A 30 13.82 14.59 -7.52
CA GLU A 30 15.25 14.24 -7.42
C GLU A 30 15.51 13.21 -6.33
N LYS A 31 14.87 13.35 -5.16
CA LYS A 31 14.96 12.35 -4.09
C LYS A 31 14.42 11.00 -4.54
N ALA A 32 13.22 10.97 -5.14
CA ALA A 32 12.55 9.76 -5.56
C ALA A 32 13.38 8.92 -6.54
N LYS A 33 14.05 9.55 -7.52
CA LYS A 33 14.94 8.85 -8.45
C LYS A 33 16.06 8.07 -7.76
N THR A 34 16.57 8.57 -6.65
CA THR A 34 17.68 7.93 -5.90
C THR A 34 17.21 6.97 -4.82
N SER A 35 15.92 6.99 -4.46
CA SER A 35 15.34 6.17 -3.39
C SER A 35 14.44 5.05 -3.92
N GLN A 36 14.54 4.72 -5.20
CA GLN A 36 13.86 3.56 -5.77
C GLN A 36 14.47 2.26 -5.25
N TRP A 37 13.63 1.23 -5.12
CA TRP A 37 14.00 -0.13 -4.80
C TRP A 37 13.22 -1.10 -5.70
N ASN A 38 13.68 -2.33 -5.78
CA ASN A 38 13.07 -3.41 -6.56
C ASN A 38 12.58 -4.51 -5.63
N GLY A 39 11.27 -4.76 -5.63
CA GLY A 39 10.64 -5.78 -4.81
C GLY A 39 11.22 -7.17 -5.01
N GLN A 40 11.64 -7.52 -6.23
CA GLN A 40 12.13 -8.85 -6.56
C GLN A 40 13.57 -9.11 -6.09
N THR A 41 14.40 -8.07 -5.98
CA THR A 41 15.84 -8.23 -5.71
C THR A 41 16.28 -7.67 -4.37
N ASP A 42 15.58 -6.66 -3.86
CA ASP A 42 15.98 -5.95 -2.64
C ASP A 42 15.30 -6.54 -1.40
N LEU A 43 14.29 -7.39 -1.59
CA LEU A 43 13.68 -8.21 -0.54
C LEU A 43 14.11 -9.68 -0.70
N ASP A 44 14.50 -10.31 0.40
CA ASP A 44 14.82 -11.74 0.43
C ASP A 44 13.54 -12.56 0.63
N TRP A 45 12.92 -12.94 -0.48
CA TRP A 45 11.72 -13.79 -0.49
C TRP A 45 11.96 -15.22 -0.03
N SER A 46 13.21 -15.66 0.18
CA SER A 46 13.48 -17.01 0.71
C SER A 46 13.22 -17.13 2.21
N ILE A 47 13.08 -15.99 2.90
CA ILE A 47 12.76 -15.95 4.33
C ILE A 47 11.37 -16.53 4.56
N ASP A 48 11.30 -17.56 5.40
CA ASP A 48 10.04 -18.14 5.84
C ASP A 48 9.36 -17.23 6.87
N VAL A 49 8.04 -17.09 6.74
CA VAL A 49 7.22 -16.27 7.62
C VAL A 49 6.17 -17.17 8.23
N ASP A 50 6.15 -17.22 9.56
CA ASP A 50 5.12 -17.92 10.32
C ASP A 50 4.12 -16.88 10.84
N PRO A 51 2.92 -16.75 10.22
CA PRO A 51 1.95 -15.72 10.57
C PRO A 51 1.63 -15.71 12.06
N TYR A 52 1.54 -16.89 12.68
CA TYR A 52 1.21 -17.09 14.10
C TYR A 52 2.31 -16.63 15.05
N LYS A 53 3.58 -16.65 14.62
CA LYS A 53 4.71 -16.12 15.41
C LYS A 53 4.96 -14.63 15.18
N THR A 54 4.51 -14.10 14.04
CA THR A 54 4.59 -12.67 13.73
C THR A 54 3.44 -11.86 14.29
N LEU A 55 2.45 -12.50 14.94
CA LEU A 55 1.35 -11.84 15.64
C LEU A 55 1.87 -10.97 16.80
N ALA A 56 2.05 -9.68 16.52
CA ALA A 56 1.99 -8.66 17.55
C ALA A 56 0.59 -8.04 17.48
N PRO A 57 -0.26 -8.15 18.52
CA PRO A 57 -1.54 -7.47 18.53
C PRO A 57 -1.30 -5.96 18.36
N ALA A 58 -1.99 -5.34 17.40
CA ALA A 58 -1.86 -3.92 17.12
C ALA A 58 -2.16 -3.05 18.36
N ASP A 59 -3.08 -3.52 19.20
CA ASP A 59 -3.34 -3.00 20.54
C ASP A 59 -3.56 -4.16 21.54
N PRO A 60 -2.56 -4.48 22.39
CA PRO A 60 -2.69 -5.53 23.41
C PRO A 60 -3.81 -5.26 24.43
N LEU A 61 -4.11 -3.99 24.73
CA LEU A 61 -5.15 -3.63 25.71
C LEU A 61 -6.54 -3.85 25.13
N GLU A 62 -6.71 -3.60 23.83
CA GLU A 62 -7.96 -3.88 23.12
C GLU A 62 -8.24 -5.40 23.07
N VAL A 63 -7.23 -6.20 22.72
CA VAL A 63 -7.35 -7.67 22.74
C VAL A 63 -7.72 -8.18 24.12
N GLN A 64 -7.03 -7.70 25.17
CA GLN A 64 -7.34 -8.09 26.54
C GLN A 64 -8.79 -7.71 26.93
N TYR A 65 -9.23 -6.51 26.58
CA TYR A 65 -10.59 -6.05 26.85
C TYR A 65 -11.63 -7.00 26.23
N PHE A 66 -11.47 -7.41 24.98
CA PHE A 66 -12.41 -8.29 24.31
C PHE A 66 -12.35 -9.75 24.78
N ALA A 67 -11.17 -10.23 25.18
CA ALA A 67 -10.99 -11.57 25.71
C ALA A 67 -11.62 -11.72 27.11
N GLU A 68 -11.45 -10.72 27.98
CA GLU A 68 -11.91 -10.78 29.38
C GLU A 68 -13.36 -10.34 29.57
N ASN A 69 -13.94 -9.56 28.64
CA ASN A 69 -15.30 -9.05 28.76
C ASN A 69 -16.36 -10.11 28.45
N PRO A 70 -17.19 -10.58 29.41
CA PRO A 70 -18.19 -11.62 29.16
C PRO A 70 -19.31 -11.24 28.18
N GLN A 71 -19.48 -9.94 27.90
CA GLN A 71 -20.43 -9.44 26.91
C GLN A 71 -19.85 -9.34 25.50
N SER A 72 -18.53 -9.55 25.35
CA SER A 72 -17.87 -9.55 24.06
C SER A 72 -18.27 -10.79 23.25
N PRO A 73 -18.55 -10.65 21.93
CA PRO A 73 -18.74 -11.80 21.07
C PRO A 73 -17.48 -12.67 20.95
N LEU A 74 -16.30 -12.10 21.22
CA LEU A 74 -15.00 -12.79 21.16
C LEU A 74 -14.63 -13.50 22.47
N HIS A 75 -15.39 -13.30 23.56
CA HIS A 75 -15.11 -13.90 24.88
C HIS A 75 -15.10 -15.43 24.88
N LYS A 76 -15.79 -16.04 23.90
CA LYS A 76 -15.89 -17.49 23.77
C LYS A 76 -14.73 -18.12 23.01
N LEU A 77 -13.90 -17.31 22.36
CA LEU A 77 -12.76 -17.82 21.61
C LEU A 77 -11.72 -18.38 22.57
N ASN A 78 -11.23 -19.58 22.27
CA ASN A 78 -10.08 -20.16 22.94
C ASN A 78 -8.76 -19.57 22.41
N GLU A 79 -7.61 -19.99 22.96
CA GLU A 79 -6.29 -19.45 22.57
C GLU A 79 -5.97 -19.64 21.08
N ASP A 80 -6.28 -20.80 20.52
CA ASP A 80 -6.04 -21.08 19.09
C ASP A 80 -6.96 -20.22 18.22
N GLU A 81 -8.25 -20.09 18.58
CA GLU A 81 -9.21 -19.24 17.86
C GLU A 81 -8.85 -17.75 17.92
N TRP A 82 -8.23 -17.30 19.02
CA TRP A 82 -7.69 -15.94 19.13
C TRP A 82 -6.47 -15.74 18.22
N ALA A 83 -5.62 -16.75 18.10
CA ALA A 83 -4.48 -16.70 17.19
C ALA A 83 -4.94 -16.65 15.73
N ASP A 84 -5.92 -17.48 15.36
CA ASP A 84 -6.54 -17.47 14.03
C ASP A 84 -7.15 -16.09 13.72
N LEU A 85 -7.92 -15.51 14.64
CA LEU A 85 -8.48 -14.17 14.47
C LEU A 85 -7.39 -13.12 14.25
N GLY A 86 -6.25 -13.24 14.95
CA GLY A 86 -5.10 -12.38 14.76
C GLY A 86 -4.52 -12.48 13.35
N VAL A 87 -4.31 -13.70 12.84
CA VAL A 87 -3.77 -13.94 11.49
C VAL A 87 -4.74 -13.40 10.44
N GLU A 88 -6.03 -13.73 10.55
CA GLU A 88 -7.05 -13.26 9.61
C GLU A 88 -7.20 -11.73 9.63
N SER A 89 -7.07 -11.10 10.80
CA SER A 89 -7.06 -9.62 10.91
C SER A 89 -5.86 -8.99 10.20
N MET A 90 -4.69 -9.61 10.32
CA MET A 90 -3.48 -9.19 9.61
C MET A 90 -3.63 -9.37 8.09
N ASN A 91 -4.09 -10.54 7.65
CA ASN A 91 -4.35 -10.86 6.24
C ASN A 91 -5.36 -9.89 5.62
N TRP A 92 -6.45 -9.62 6.34
CA TRP A 92 -7.46 -8.64 5.94
C TRP A 92 -6.86 -7.23 5.80
N SER A 93 -6.08 -6.79 6.79
CA SER A 93 -5.47 -5.45 6.79
C SER A 93 -4.49 -5.27 5.63
N LEU A 94 -3.62 -6.26 5.39
CA LEU A 94 -2.67 -6.25 4.27
C LEU A 94 -3.39 -6.30 2.92
N SER A 95 -4.51 -7.02 2.82
CA SER A 95 -5.37 -6.99 1.64
C SER A 95 -5.98 -5.61 1.40
N GLN A 96 -6.40 -4.90 2.47
CA GLN A 96 -6.86 -3.51 2.35
C GLN A 96 -5.75 -2.57 1.87
N PHE A 97 -4.52 -2.73 2.36
CA PHE A 97 -3.37 -1.97 1.86
C PHE A 97 -3.16 -2.24 0.37
N MET A 98 -3.06 -3.50 -0.06
CA MET A 98 -2.90 -3.86 -1.47
C MET A 98 -3.95 -3.18 -2.37
N HIS A 99 -5.23 -3.22 -2.00
CA HIS A 99 -6.29 -2.57 -2.77
C HIS A 99 -6.21 -1.03 -2.70
N GLY A 100 -5.82 -0.48 -1.55
CA GLY A 100 -5.54 0.94 -1.36
C GLY A 100 -4.43 1.43 -2.28
N GLU A 101 -3.33 0.68 -2.40
CA GLU A 101 -2.20 0.98 -3.28
C GLU A 101 -2.64 0.94 -4.75
N GLN A 102 -3.53 0.02 -5.15
CA GLN A 102 -4.10 0.02 -6.50
C GLN A 102 -4.93 1.29 -6.76
N GLY A 103 -5.68 1.75 -5.76
CA GLY A 103 -6.39 3.03 -5.82
C GLY A 103 -5.42 4.22 -5.94
N ALA A 104 -4.36 4.23 -5.13
CA ALA A 104 -3.32 5.26 -5.15
C ALA A 104 -2.58 5.30 -6.49
N LEU A 105 -2.31 4.14 -7.10
CA LEU A 105 -1.75 4.01 -8.44
C LEU A 105 -2.61 4.74 -9.48
N LEU A 106 -3.93 4.53 -9.47
CA LEU A 106 -4.83 5.23 -10.39
C LEU A 106 -4.92 6.73 -10.08
N CYS A 107 -4.99 7.10 -8.80
CA CYS A 107 -5.01 8.50 -8.37
C CYS A 107 -3.76 9.27 -8.82
N THR A 108 -2.57 8.67 -8.67
CA THR A 108 -1.30 9.29 -9.07
C THR A 108 -1.16 9.37 -10.59
N ALA A 109 -1.62 8.36 -11.33
CA ALA A 109 -1.68 8.40 -12.80
C ALA A 109 -2.58 9.55 -13.28
N LYS A 110 -3.72 9.75 -12.61
CA LYS A 110 -4.61 10.87 -12.90
C LYS A 110 -3.97 12.23 -12.63
N ILE A 111 -3.12 12.35 -11.60
CA ILE A 111 -2.35 13.59 -11.38
C ILE A 111 -1.40 13.83 -12.55
N VAL A 112 -0.69 12.80 -13.04
CA VAL A 112 0.18 12.91 -14.22
C VAL A 112 -0.60 13.40 -15.43
N GLU A 113 -1.82 12.92 -15.65
CA GLU A 113 -2.66 13.30 -16.78
C GLU A 113 -3.19 14.74 -16.68
N THR A 114 -3.66 15.14 -15.50
CA THR A 114 -4.53 16.32 -15.34
C THR A 114 -3.84 17.59 -14.87
N VAL A 115 -2.60 17.52 -14.33
CA VAL A 115 -1.90 18.75 -13.90
C VAL A 115 -1.20 19.44 -15.07
N PRO A 116 -1.17 20.79 -15.11
CA PRO A 116 -0.57 21.51 -16.24
C PRO A 116 0.95 21.73 -16.11
N TRP A 117 1.54 21.45 -14.94
CA TRP A 117 2.95 21.76 -14.65
C TRP A 117 3.84 20.52 -14.81
N ILE A 118 4.93 20.66 -15.58
CA ILE A 118 5.84 19.55 -15.85
C ILE A 118 6.50 19.00 -14.57
N ASP A 119 6.89 19.87 -13.63
CA ASP A 119 7.47 19.45 -12.34
C ASP A 119 6.50 18.54 -11.54
N ALA A 120 5.19 18.83 -11.62
CA ALA A 120 4.17 18.02 -10.95
C ALA A 120 3.96 16.69 -11.66
N LYS A 121 3.97 16.68 -13.00
CA LYS A 121 3.91 15.43 -13.78
C LYS A 121 5.12 14.52 -13.49
N TYR A 122 6.32 15.08 -13.40
CA TYR A 122 7.54 14.32 -13.06
C TYR A 122 7.48 13.70 -11.67
N TYR A 123 7.09 14.49 -10.65
CA TYR A 123 6.95 13.95 -9.30
C TYR A 123 5.82 12.91 -9.19
N ALA A 124 4.65 13.18 -9.80
CA ALA A 124 3.55 12.22 -9.78
C ALA A 124 3.91 10.92 -10.51
N ALA A 125 4.70 10.97 -11.59
CA ALA A 125 5.16 9.78 -12.30
C ALA A 125 6.07 8.88 -11.42
N THR A 126 6.86 9.44 -10.50
CA THR A 126 7.59 8.61 -9.54
C THR A 126 6.65 7.91 -8.57
N GLN A 127 5.57 8.58 -8.16
CA GLN A 127 4.56 7.97 -7.28
C GLN A 127 3.77 6.87 -8.01
N VAL A 128 3.46 7.03 -9.29
CA VAL A 128 2.87 5.94 -10.11
C VAL A 128 3.72 4.68 -10.04
N MET A 129 5.05 4.82 -10.20
CA MET A 129 5.98 3.69 -10.06
C MET A 129 6.04 3.15 -8.63
N ASP A 130 6.03 4.02 -7.62
CA ASP A 130 6.04 3.61 -6.21
C ASP A 130 4.81 2.75 -5.88
N GLU A 131 3.61 3.21 -6.23
CA GLU A 131 2.37 2.47 -5.91
C GLU A 131 2.24 1.19 -6.74
N ALA A 132 2.72 1.17 -7.99
CA ALA A 132 2.79 -0.05 -8.78
C ALA A 132 3.63 -1.13 -8.09
N ARG A 133 4.79 -0.74 -7.54
CA ARG A 133 5.65 -1.64 -6.76
C ARG A 133 4.99 -2.05 -5.45
N HIS A 134 4.29 -1.15 -4.75
CA HIS A 134 3.60 -1.51 -3.51
C HIS A 134 2.51 -2.56 -3.78
N VAL A 135 1.70 -2.38 -4.83
CA VAL A 135 0.71 -3.38 -5.26
C VAL A 135 1.37 -4.73 -5.53
N GLU A 136 2.45 -4.75 -6.31
CA GLU A 136 3.21 -5.98 -6.62
C GLU A 136 3.67 -6.70 -5.34
N VAL A 137 4.32 -5.97 -4.44
CA VAL A 137 4.91 -6.54 -3.22
C VAL A 137 3.85 -7.03 -2.25
N PHE A 138 2.77 -6.26 -2.02
CA PHE A 138 1.69 -6.71 -1.14
C PHE A 138 0.98 -7.94 -1.71
N ALA A 139 0.71 -7.97 -3.02
CA ALA A 139 0.10 -9.13 -3.66
C ALA A 139 0.97 -10.38 -3.53
N GLN A 140 2.27 -10.26 -3.79
CA GLN A 140 3.21 -11.38 -3.63
C GLN A 140 3.37 -11.82 -2.17
N TYR A 141 3.40 -10.88 -1.23
CA TYR A 141 3.53 -11.20 0.18
C TYR A 141 2.30 -11.96 0.71
N LEU A 142 1.09 -11.52 0.34
CA LEU A 142 -0.14 -12.23 0.67
C LEU A 142 -0.09 -13.68 0.12
N ASP A 143 0.21 -13.85 -1.17
CA ASP A 143 0.24 -15.16 -1.87
C ASP A 143 1.33 -16.12 -1.37
N GLN A 144 2.54 -15.61 -1.08
CA GLN A 144 3.69 -16.48 -0.77
C GLN A 144 3.96 -16.67 0.72
N LYS A 145 3.41 -15.79 1.58
CA LYS A 145 3.78 -15.74 3.01
C LYS A 145 2.58 -15.89 3.94
N LEU A 146 1.36 -15.61 3.48
CA LEU A 146 0.17 -15.55 4.33
C LEU A 146 -0.95 -16.50 3.91
N ASP A 147 -0.83 -17.15 2.76
CA ASP A 147 -1.72 -18.22 2.27
C ASP A 147 -1.32 -19.63 2.76
#